data_AF-A0A535K4E3-F1
#
_entry.id   AF-A0A535K4E3-F1
#
_cell.length_a   1.000
_cell.length_b   1.000
_cell.length_c   1.000
_cell.angle_alpha   90.00
_cell.angle_beta   90.00
_cell.angle_gamma   90.00
#
_symmetry.space_group_name_H-M   'P 1'
#
loop_
_entity.id
_entity.type
_entity.pdbx_description
1 polymer ?
#
loop_
_entity_poly.entity_id
_entity_poly.type
_entity_poly.pdbx_seq_one_letter_code
_entity_poly.pdbx_strand_id
1 'polypeptide(L)' 'KVLTDRMLLQQVWGPDYGDESHYLHVYVARLRRKIEDDPQEPRYLTTEPGVGYRFRSDER' A
#
# COMPACT_ATOMS: atom_id res chain seq x y z
N LYS A 1 -10.34 6.13 -0.62
CA LYS A 1 -10.82 4.75 -0.93
C LYS A 1 -9.81 3.76 -0.37
N VAL A 2 -10.24 2.66 0.27
CA VAL A 2 -9.34 1.58 0.73
C VAL A 2 -9.24 0.53 -0.36
N LEU A 3 -8.04 0.03 -0.62
CA LEU A 3 -7.76 -1.11 -1.48
C LEU A 3 -7.20 -2.24 -0.63
N THR A 4 -7.73 -3.45 -0.79
CA THR A 4 -7.27 -4.59 -0.01
C THR A 4 -5.94 -5.12 -0.55
N ASP A 5 -5.22 -5.85 0.29
CA ASP A 5 -3.93 -6.44 -0.10
C ASP A 5 -4.07 -7.33 -1.33
N ARG A 6 -5.11 -8.18 -1.34
CA ARG A 6 -5.45 -9.03 -2.49
C ARG A 6 -5.73 -8.22 -3.75
N MET A 7 -6.50 -7.14 -3.64
CA MET A 7 -6.78 -6.29 -4.80
C MET A 7 -5.50 -5.65 -5.35
N LEU A 8 -4.63 -5.14 -4.48
CA LEU A 8 -3.36 -4.53 -4.89
C LEU A 8 -2.43 -5.55 -5.53
N LEU A 9 -2.31 -6.75 -4.93
CA LEU A 9 -1.52 -7.84 -5.48
C LEU A 9 -1.99 -8.23 -6.88
N GLN A 10 -3.30 -8.43 -7.04
CA GLN A 10 -3.89 -8.84 -8.32
C GLN A 10 -3.73 -7.79 -9.42
N GLN A 11 -3.84 -6.51 -9.07
CA GLN A 11 -3.74 -5.42 -10.05
C GLN A 11 -2.31 -5.12 -10.48
N VAL A 12 -1.32 -5.34 -9.61
CA VAL A 12 0.08 -5.00 -9.88
C VAL A 12 0.88 -6.20 -10.40
N TRP A 13 0.65 -7.40 -9.87
CA TRP A 13 1.40 -8.61 -10.26
C TRP A 13 0.59 -9.58 -11.12
N GLY A 14 -0.74 -9.54 -11.06
CA GLY A 14 -1.62 -10.37 -11.88
C GLY A 14 -2.55 -11.28 -11.05
N PRO A 15 -3.54 -11.92 -11.70
CA PRO A 15 -4.65 -12.59 -11.03
C PRO A 15 -4.25 -13.79 -10.14
N ASP A 16 -3.09 -14.40 -10.42
CA ASP A 16 -2.57 -15.56 -9.68
C ASP A 16 -1.99 -15.18 -8.31
N TYR A 17 -1.78 -13.89 -8.04
CA TYR A 17 -1.26 -13.38 -6.77
C TYR A 17 -2.42 -13.01 -5.84
N GLY A 18 -2.31 -13.34 -4.55
CA GLY A 18 -3.39 -13.02 -3.60
C GLY A 18 -3.10 -13.32 -2.14
N ASP A 19 -2.23 -14.29 -1.88
CA ASP A 19 -1.88 -14.72 -0.52
C ASP A 19 -0.47 -14.25 -0.11
N GLU A 20 0.29 -13.69 -1.05
CA GLU A 20 1.67 -13.22 -0.88
C GLU A 20 1.76 -11.78 -0.34
N SER A 21 0.99 -11.47 0.72
CA SER A 21 0.91 -10.14 1.34
C SER A 21 2.26 -9.56 1.78
N HIS A 22 3.22 -10.43 2.12
CA HIS A 22 4.58 -10.05 2.49
C HIS A 22 5.31 -9.25 1.39
N TYR A 23 5.10 -9.56 0.10
CA TYR A 23 5.69 -8.79 -0.99
C TYR A 23 5.12 -7.37 -1.03
N LEU A 24 3.79 -7.26 -0.93
CA LEU A 24 3.12 -5.96 -0.92
C LEU A 24 3.66 -5.07 0.21
N HIS A 25 3.86 -5.62 1.41
CA HIS A 25 4.41 -4.87 2.54
C HIS A 25 5.82 -4.33 2.28
N VAL A 26 6.70 -5.13 1.67
CA VAL A 26 8.07 -4.71 1.30
C VAL A 26 8.02 -3.58 0.29
N TYR A 27 7.18 -3.69 -0.74
CA TYR A 27 7.05 -2.65 -1.76
C TYR A 27 6.40 -1.37 -1.23
N VAL A 28 5.41 -1.48 -0.36
CA VAL A 28 4.82 -0.31 0.31
C VAL A 28 5.84 0.39 1.20
N ALA A 29 6.65 -0.34 1.96
CA ALA A 29 7.73 0.25 2.76
C ALA A 29 8.76 0.99 1.88
N ARG A 30 9.12 0.40 0.73
CA ARG A 30 10.00 1.05 -0.25
C ARG A 30 9.36 2.27 -0.90
N LEU A 31 8.06 2.23 -1.16
CA LEU A 31 7.32 3.34 -1.76
C LEU A 31 7.22 4.51 -0.77
N ARG A 32 6.90 4.26 0.50
CA ARG A 32 6.85 5.29 1.55
C ARG A 32 8.17 6.04 1.68
N ARG A 33 9.31 5.34 1.63
CA ARG A 33 10.65 5.96 1.61
C ARG A 33 10.90 6.92 0.45
N LYS A 34 10.10 6.86 -0.62
CA LYS A 34 10.24 7.71 -1.80
C LYS A 34 9.25 8.87 -1.83
N ILE A 35 8.07 8.71 -1.22
CA ILE A 35 6.95 9.65 -1.37
C ILE A 35 6.56 10.35 -0.07
N GLU A 36 6.89 9.78 1.09
CA GLU A 36 6.59 10.36 2.40
C GLU A 36 7.81 11.16 2.87
N ASP A 37 7.54 12.25 3.59
CA ASP A 37 8.58 13.01 4.29
C ASP A 37 9.18 12.18 5.44
N ASP A 38 8.31 11.51 6.22
CA ASP A 38 8.69 10.49 7.21
C ASP A 38 7.95 9.16 6.92
N PRO A 39 8.68 8.09 6.55
CA PRO A 39 8.10 6.77 6.31
C PRO A 39 7.45 6.10 7.54
N GLN A 40 7.81 6.52 8.76
CA GLN A 40 7.20 6.03 10.01
C GLN A 40 5.88 6.74 10.32
N GLU A 41 5.69 7.96 9.79
CA GLU A 41 4.46 8.74 9.91
C GLU A 41 3.83 9.01 8.53
N PRO A 42 3.34 7.98 7.82
CA PRO A 42 2.88 8.11 6.45
C PRO A 42 1.62 8.98 6.34
N ARG A 43 1.69 10.03 5.51
CA ARG A 43 0.57 10.94 5.24
C ARG A 43 -0.20 10.54 3.98
N TYR A 44 0.50 10.09 2.95
CA TYR A 44 -0.10 9.77 1.66
C TYR A 44 -0.58 8.31 1.58
N LEU A 45 0.21 7.36 2.07
CA LEU A 45 -0.08 5.93 1.96
C LEU A 45 -0.26 5.31 3.34
N THR A 46 -1.47 5.33 3.87
CA THR A 46 -1.79 4.83 5.22
C THR A 46 -2.17 3.35 5.21
N THR A 47 -1.77 2.62 6.26
CA THR A 47 -2.20 1.21 6.46
C THR A 47 -3.53 1.19 7.22
N GLU A 48 -4.46 0.36 6.75
CA GLU A 48 -5.71 0.02 7.43
C GLU A 48 -5.57 -1.44 7.92
N PRO A 49 -5.26 -1.68 9.21
CA PRO A 49 -4.95 -3.01 9.73
C PRO A 49 -6.04 -4.05 9.43
N GLY A 50 -5.65 -5.19 8.88
CA GLY A 50 -6.57 -6.27 8.51
C GLY A 50 -7.40 -6.01 7.24
N VAL A 51 -7.21 -4.86 6.58
CA VAL A 51 -7.94 -4.51 5.35
C VAL A 51 -7.00 -4.28 4.19
N GLY A 52 -6.02 -3.39 4.32
CA GLY A 52 -5.03 -3.07 3.27
C GLY A 52 -4.54 -1.64 3.34
N TYR A 53 -4.55 -0.93 2.21
CA TYR A 53 -3.95 0.40 2.09
C TYR A 53 -4.92 1.45 1.57
N ARG A 54 -4.72 2.68 2.04
CA ARG A 54 -5.45 3.86 1.58
C ARG A 54 -4.45 4.89 1.08
N PHE A 55 -4.67 5.34 -0.15
CA PHE A 55 -4.01 6.52 -0.67
C PHE A 55 -4.83 7.77 -0.34
N ARG A 56 -4.16 8.80 0.20
CA ARG A 56 -4.69 10.13 0.47
C ARG A 56 -3.89 11.09 -0.39
N SER A 57 -4.50 11.59 -1.47
CA SER A 57 -3.95 12.75 -2.17
C SER A 57 -4.14 13.95 -1.27
N ASP A 58 -3.06 14.70 -1.01
CA ASP A 58 -3.22 16.07 -0.51
C ASP A 58 -3.73 16.89 -1.70
N GLU A 59 -5.05 16.99 -1.82
CA GLU A 59 -5.67 18.01 -2.67
C GLU A 59 -5.41 19.35 -1.99
N ARG A 60 -4.26 19.96 -2.32
CA ARG A 60 -4.08 21.40 -2.26
C ARG A 60 -4.30 21.98 -3.65
#